data_AF-A0A914ZLU3-F1
#
_entry.id   AF-A0A914ZLU3-F1
#
_cell.length_a   1.000
_cell.length_b   1.000
_cell.length_c   1.000
_cell.angle_alpha   90.00
_cell.angle_beta   90.00
_cell.angle_gamma   90.00
#
_symmetry.space_group_name_H-M   'P 1'
#
loop_
_entity.id
_entity.type
_entity.pdbx_description
1 polymer ?
#
loop_
_entity_poly.entity_id
_entity_poly.type
_entity_poly.pdbx_seq_one_letter_code
_entity_poly.pdbx_strand_id
1 'polypeptide(L)'
;MTTRVIHLIIRSAASQYPYEKRCPQTMRLSELKNKLQSIVGMTIETMRLELHDKDENLISALTDDCATLEELGICDGMQIYVSDSSGEIAPTLNDTMIEKYDITDEQYEQRSESIRAWKKRHGVDKKIVNL
;
A
#
# COMPACT_ATOMS: atom_id res chain seq x y z
N MET A 1 13.55 -27.82 10.69
CA MET A 1 13.53 -27.20 9.36
C MET A 1 13.41 -25.71 9.57
N THR A 2 14.45 -24.93 9.22
CA THR A 2 14.50 -23.50 9.47
C THR A 2 13.86 -22.79 8.27
N THR A 3 12.66 -22.23 8.44
CA THR A 3 11.99 -21.49 7.35
C THR A 3 12.72 -20.16 7.12
N ARG A 4 13.31 -19.99 5.94
CA ARG A 4 13.95 -18.73 5.55
C ARG A 4 12.87 -17.68 5.28
N VAL A 5 13.07 -16.49 5.83
CA VAL A 5 12.20 -15.33 5.63
C VAL A 5 12.89 -14.39 4.66
N ILE A 6 12.16 -13.92 3.66
CA ILE A 6 12.60 -12.96 2.66
C ILE A 6 11.87 -11.64 2.82
N HIS A 7 12.56 -10.54 2.56
CA HIS A 7 12.00 -9.21 2.40
C HIS A 7 11.52 -9.02 0.96
N LEU A 8 10.30 -8.50 0.82
CA LEU A 8 9.65 -8.19 -0.45
C LEU A 8 9.23 -6.73 -0.46
N ILE A 9 9.42 -6.10 -1.60
CA ILE A 9 8.88 -4.77 -1.89
C ILE A 9 7.67 -4.96 -2.79
N ILE A 10 6.49 -4.60 -2.28
CA ILE A 10 5.23 -4.72 -3.01
C ILE A 10 4.88 -3.35 -3.56
N ARG A 11 4.85 -3.22 -4.88
CA ARG A 11 4.34 -2.06 -5.59
C ARG A 11 2.96 -2.37 -6.12
N SER A 12 2.10 -1.37 -6.24
CA SER A 12 0.78 -1.56 -6.80
C SER A 12 0.42 -0.42 -7.73
N ALA A 13 -0.29 -0.74 -8.82
CA ALA A 13 -0.98 0.26 -9.62
C ALA A 13 -1.93 1.12 -8.76
N ALA A 14 -2.36 0.59 -7.61
CA ALA A 14 -3.29 1.25 -6.71
C ALA A 14 -2.69 2.22 -5.68
N SER A 15 -1.36 2.26 -5.56
CA SER A 15 -0.69 3.08 -4.55
C SER A 15 0.65 3.57 -5.05
N GLN A 16 0.90 4.88 -4.87
CA GLN A 16 2.20 5.47 -5.16
C GLN A 16 3.29 5.04 -4.15
N TYR A 17 2.90 4.54 -2.98
CA TYR A 17 3.83 4.15 -1.93
C TYR A 17 4.03 2.63 -1.94
N PRO A 18 5.29 2.15 -1.98
CA PRO A 18 5.58 0.74 -1.88
C PRO A 18 5.29 0.22 -0.46
N TYR A 19 4.82 -1.01 -0.38
CA TYR A 19 4.60 -1.73 0.86
C TYR A 19 5.72 -2.74 1.07
N GLU A 20 6.39 -2.67 2.22
CA GLU A 20 7.43 -3.65 2.55
C GLU A 20 6.86 -4.78 3.41
N LYS A 21 7.19 -6.02 3.05
CA LYS A 21 6.74 -7.19 3.80
C LYS A 21 7.81 -8.25 3.92
N ARG A 22 7.93 -8.84 5.10
CA ARG A 22 8.69 -10.06 5.33
C ARG A 22 7.77 -11.28 5.23
N CYS A 23 8.13 -12.23 4.39
CA CYS A 23 7.37 -13.45 4.13
C CYS A 23 8.28 -14.69 4.23
N PRO A 24 7.80 -15.80 4.80
CA PRO A 24 8.52 -17.07 4.70
C PRO A 24 8.54 -17.55 3.25
N GLN A 25 9.66 -18.09 2.77
CA GLN A 25 9.78 -18.59 1.40
C GLN A 25 8.84 -19.77 1.11
N THR A 26 8.44 -20.50 2.15
CA THR A 26 7.48 -21.61 2.06
C THR A 26 6.02 -21.16 1.93
N MET A 27 5.75 -19.85 1.99
CA MET A 27 4.40 -19.31 1.77
C MET A 27 3.95 -19.59 0.35
N ARG A 28 2.69 -19.96 0.15
CA ARG A 28 2.13 -20.10 -1.21
C ARG A 28 1.77 -18.77 -1.82
N LEU A 29 1.77 -18.69 -3.15
CA LEU A 29 1.31 -17.50 -3.86
C LEU A 29 -0.15 -17.15 -3.53
N SER A 30 -1.03 -18.15 -3.41
CA SER A 30 -2.42 -17.96 -2.95
C SER A 30 -2.50 -17.27 -1.59
N GLU A 31 -1.65 -17.66 -0.63
CA GLU A 31 -1.61 -17.04 0.70
C GLU A 31 -1.10 -15.60 0.64
N LEU A 32 -0.15 -15.31 -0.25
CA LEU A 32 0.32 -13.96 -0.50
C LEU A 32 -0.80 -13.10 -1.11
N LYS A 33 -1.51 -13.60 -2.13
CA LYS A 33 -2.65 -12.89 -2.76
C LYS A 33 -3.75 -12.56 -1.74
N ASN A 34 -4.10 -13.49 -0.86
CA ASN A 34 -5.06 -13.25 0.24
C ASN A 34 -4.63 -12.08 1.14
N LYS A 35 -3.34 -11.99 1.48
CA LYS A 35 -2.81 -10.87 2.28
C LYS A 35 -2.83 -9.56 1.51
N LEU A 36 -2.46 -9.60 0.24
CA LEU A 36 -2.45 -8.43 -0.63
C LEU A 36 -3.85 -7.89 -0.88
N GLN A 37 -4.88 -8.74 -0.98
CA GLN A 37 -6.26 -8.31 -1.21
C GLN A 37 -6.72 -7.28 -0.17
N SER A 38 -6.40 -7.49 1.11
CA SER A 38 -6.73 -6.54 2.18
C SER A 38 -5.92 -5.24 2.13
N ILE A 39 -4.79 -5.23 1.44
CA ILE A 39 -3.87 -4.07 1.34
C ILE A 39 -4.21 -3.23 0.11
N VAL A 40 -4.39 -3.87 -1.04
CA VAL A 40 -4.59 -3.18 -2.33
C VAL A 40 -6.07 -3.01 -2.70
N GLY A 41 -6.99 -3.69 -2.00
CA GLY A 41 -8.43 -3.60 -2.28
C GLY A 41 -8.89 -4.32 -3.56
N MET A 42 -8.01 -5.11 -4.20
CA MET A 42 -8.29 -5.89 -5.41
C MET A 42 -8.85 -7.27 -5.07
N THR A 43 -9.78 -7.79 -5.87
CA THR A 43 -10.21 -9.18 -5.73
C THR A 43 -9.12 -10.12 -6.25
N ILE A 44 -9.02 -11.33 -5.69
CA ILE A 44 -7.98 -12.31 -6.08
C ILE A 44 -8.06 -12.66 -7.57
N GLU A 45 -9.28 -12.69 -8.13
CA GLU A 45 -9.54 -13.08 -9.52
C GLU A 45 -8.99 -12.05 -10.53
N THR A 46 -9.10 -10.76 -10.20
CA THR A 46 -8.64 -9.66 -11.05
C THR A 46 -7.20 -9.24 -10.73
N MET A 47 -6.68 -9.64 -9.57
CA MET A 47 -5.31 -9.38 -9.16
C MET A 47 -4.30 -10.10 -10.07
N ARG A 48 -3.36 -9.34 -10.61
CA ARG A 48 -2.22 -9.82 -11.40
C ARG A 48 -0.93 -9.46 -10.67
N LEU A 49 -0.05 -10.44 -10.53
CA LEU A 49 1.24 -10.29 -9.86
C LEU A 49 2.35 -10.49 -10.87
N GLU A 50 3.27 -9.54 -10.92
CA GLU A 50 4.48 -9.59 -11.72
C GLU A 50 5.69 -9.54 -10.78
N LEU A 51 6.66 -10.43 -11.00
CA LEU A 51 7.93 -10.44 -10.30
C LEU A 51 8.91 -9.55 -11.05
N HIS A 52 9.52 -8.61 -10.33
CA HIS A 52 10.55 -7.72 -10.83
C HIS A 52 11.85 -7.92 -10.04
N ASP A 53 12.97 -7.68 -10.70
CA ASP A 53 14.27 -7.67 -10.04
C ASP A 53 14.47 -6.40 -9.17
N LYS A 54 15.67 -6.25 -8.61
CA LYS A 54 16.02 -5.11 -7.74
C LYS A 54 16.10 -3.79 -8.50
N ASP A 55 16.31 -3.85 -9.81
CA ASP A 55 16.43 -2.73 -10.73
C ASP A 55 15.10 -2.46 -11.46
N GLU A 56 14.00 -3.04 -10.97
CA GLU A 56 12.62 -2.89 -11.47
C GLU A 56 12.34 -3.52 -12.85
N ASN A 57 13.24 -4.38 -13.35
CA ASN A 57 12.99 -5.11 -14.60
C ASN A 57 12.04 -6.28 -14.37
N LEU A 58 11.06 -6.43 -15.27
CA LEU A 58 10.13 -7.55 -15.26
C LEU A 58 10.88 -8.88 -15.49
N ILE A 59 10.73 -9.81 -14.55
CA ILE A 59 11.25 -11.18 -14.64
C ILE A 59 10.16 -12.10 -15.21
N SER A 60 8.99 -12.14 -14.56
CA SER A 60 7.91 -13.07 -14.92
C SER A 60 6.57 -12.68 -14.30
N ALA A 61 5.48 -13.22 -14.85
CA ALA A 61 4.17 -13.20 -14.22
C ALA A 61 4.04 -14.36 -13.21
N LEU A 62 3.46 -14.10 -12.05
CA LEU A 62 3.21 -15.09 -11.00
C LEU A 62 1.78 -15.63 -11.12
N THR A 63 1.64 -16.84 -11.66
CA THR A 63 0.34 -17.43 -12.01
C THR A 63 0.01 -18.72 -11.26
N ASP A 64 1.00 -19.45 -10.74
CA ASP A 64 0.78 -20.69 -10.01
C ASP A 64 0.49 -20.43 -8.52
N ASP A 65 -0.79 -20.49 -8.16
CA ASP A 65 -1.28 -20.25 -6.80
C ASP A 65 -0.93 -21.36 -5.79
N CYS A 66 -0.55 -22.54 -6.28
CA CYS A 66 -0.15 -23.69 -5.47
C CYS A 66 1.35 -23.66 -5.14
N ALA A 67 2.15 -23.01 -5.99
CA ALA A 67 3.58 -22.88 -5.80
C ALA A 67 3.92 -21.97 -4.61
N THR A 68 5.01 -22.32 -3.95
CA THR A 68 5.65 -21.51 -2.89
C THR A 68 6.45 -20.36 -3.49
N LEU A 69 6.74 -19.32 -2.69
CA LEU A 69 7.59 -18.21 -3.14
C LEU A 69 8.99 -18.70 -3.55
N GLU A 70 9.50 -19.75 -2.90
CA GLU A 70 10.76 -20.41 -3.28
C GLU A 70 10.69 -21.06 -4.68
N GLU A 71 9.65 -21.85 -4.94
CA GLU A 71 9.45 -22.52 -6.23
C GLU A 71 9.23 -21.53 -7.38
N LEU A 72 8.67 -20.36 -7.08
CA LEU A 72 8.52 -19.25 -8.00
C LEU A 72 9.82 -18.45 -8.21
N GLY A 73 10.92 -18.83 -7.55
CA GLY A 73 12.23 -18.17 -7.68
C GLY A 73 12.33 -16.83 -6.97
N ILE A 74 11.39 -16.50 -6.08
CA ILE A 74 11.34 -15.20 -5.41
C ILE A 74 12.42 -15.16 -4.32
N CYS A 75 13.31 -14.17 -4.44
CA CYS A 75 14.46 -13.99 -3.57
C CYS A 75 14.33 -12.72 -2.71
N ASP A 76 15.20 -12.62 -1.70
CA ASP A 76 15.28 -11.47 -0.80
C ASP A 76 15.59 -10.16 -1.55
N GLY A 77 14.76 -9.15 -1.30
CA GLY A 77 14.86 -7.81 -1.88
C GLY A 77 14.28 -7.68 -3.29
N MET A 78 13.63 -8.72 -3.83
CA MET A 78 12.89 -8.61 -5.10
C MET A 78 11.59 -7.83 -4.93
N GLN A 79 11.03 -7.40 -6.05
CA GLN A 79 9.81 -6.61 -6.08
C GLN A 79 8.64 -7.39 -6.67
N ILE A 80 7.44 -7.20 -6.12
CA ILE A 80 6.21 -7.71 -6.69
C ILE A 80 5.36 -6.52 -7.10
N TYR A 81 5.07 -6.41 -8.39
CA TYR A 81 4.14 -5.44 -8.91
C TYR A 81 2.73 -6.04 -8.97
N VAL A 82 1.77 -5.34 -8.38
CA VAL A 82 0.37 -5.78 -8.28
C VAL A 82 -0.51 -4.86 -9.09
N SER A 83 -1.21 -5.42 -10.09
CA SER A 83 -2.14 -4.70 -10.94
C SER A 83 -3.52 -5.35 -10.93
N ASP A 84 -4.52 -4.57 -11.33
CA ASP A 84 -5.92 -5.01 -11.45
C ASP A 84 -6.29 -5.14 -12.93
N SER A 85 -6.74 -6.33 -13.33
CA SER A 85 -7.15 -6.58 -14.71
C SER A 85 -8.59 -6.17 -15.02
N SER A 86 -9.44 -5.87 -14.02
CA SER A 86 -10.81 -5.40 -14.29
C SER A 86 -10.84 -3.91 -14.67
N GLY A 87 -9.87 -3.13 -14.18
CA GLY A 87 -9.80 -1.69 -14.39
C GLY A 87 -10.78 -0.90 -13.51
N GLU A 88 -11.47 -1.57 -12.58
CA GLU A 88 -12.46 -0.94 -11.70
C GLU A 88 -11.81 -0.05 -10.65
N ILE A 89 -10.58 -0.36 -10.27
CA ILE A 89 -9.87 0.34 -9.19
C ILE A 89 -9.21 1.63 -9.69
N ALA A 90 -8.73 1.67 -10.93
CA ALA A 90 -8.03 2.84 -11.46
C ALA A 90 -8.84 4.16 -11.35
N PRO A 91 -10.16 4.21 -11.67
CA PRO A 91 -10.98 5.40 -11.48
C PRO A 91 -11.06 5.87 -10.02
N THR A 92 -11.10 4.95 -9.05
CA THR A 92 -11.25 5.26 -7.62
C THR A 92 -10.02 5.91 -7.00
N LEU A 93 -8.87 5.80 -7.66
CA LEU A 93 -7.59 6.31 -7.19
C LEU A 93 -7.23 7.67 -7.81
N ASN A 94 -8.02 8.12 -8.78
CA ASN A 94 -7.83 9.41 -9.43
C ASN A 94 -8.38 10.53 -8.53
N ASP A 95 -7.59 10.90 -7.53
CA ASP A 95 -7.86 12.02 -6.59
C ASP A 95 -7.96 13.40 -7.28
N THR A 96 -7.55 13.50 -8.55
CA THR A 96 -7.64 14.74 -9.34
C THR A 96 -9.05 15.05 -9.81
N MET A 97 -9.97 14.07 -9.76
CA MET A 97 -11.34 14.22 -10.26
C MET A 97 -12.32 14.67 -9.17
N ILE A 98 -11.84 14.86 -7.93
CA ILE A 98 -12.67 15.19 -6.76
C ILE A 98 -12.34 16.61 -6.28
N GLU A 99 -13.37 17.45 -6.15
CA GLU A 99 -13.27 18.75 -5.51
C GLU A 99 -12.93 18.55 -4.03
N LYS A 100 -11.72 18.94 -3.63
CA LYS A 100 -11.29 18.84 -2.24
C LYS A 100 -12.03 19.87 -1.41
N TYR A 101 -12.52 19.46 -0.26
CA TYR A 101 -13.14 20.38 0.69
C TYR A 101 -12.09 21.33 1.26
N ASP A 102 -12.16 22.60 0.88
CA ASP A 102 -11.39 23.67 1.49
C ASP A 102 -12.20 24.35 2.59
N ILE A 103 -11.55 24.55 3.74
CA ILE A 103 -12.12 25.29 4.87
C ILE A 103 -11.24 26.50 5.17
N THR A 104 -11.85 27.67 5.29
CA THR A 104 -11.08 28.88 5.64
C THR A 104 -10.66 28.83 7.11
N ASP A 105 -9.64 29.61 7.47
CA ASP A 105 -9.17 29.69 8.85
C ASP A 105 -10.27 30.18 9.81
N GLU A 106 -11.12 31.11 9.37
CA GLU A 106 -12.26 31.60 10.15
C GLU A 106 -13.32 30.53 10.36
N GLN A 107 -13.65 29.76 9.31
CA GLN A 107 -14.60 28.66 9.41
C GLN A 107 -14.08 27.53 10.32
N TYR A 108 -12.77 27.26 10.29
CA TYR A 108 -12.15 26.27 11.18
C TYR A 108 -12.13 26.75 12.64
N GLU A 109 -11.93 28.06 12.87
CA GLU A 109 -11.98 28.68 14.20
C GLU A 109 -13.35 28.55 14.88
N GLN A 110 -14.43 28.62 14.10
CA GLN A 110 -15.79 28.50 14.61
C GLN A 110 -16.15 27.06 15.04
N ARG A 111 -15.37 26.04 14.64
CA ARG A 111 -15.63 24.65 15.00
C ARG A 111 -15.21 24.36 16.44
N SER A 112 -16.19 24.28 17.34
CA SER A 112 -16.02 24.00 18.77
C SER A 112 -15.34 22.66 19.08
N GLU A 113 -15.53 21.68 18.19
CA GLU A 113 -14.99 20.32 18.32
C GLU A 113 -13.66 20.14 17.57
N SER A 114 -13.08 21.23 17.06
CA SER A 114 -11.77 21.16 16.40
C SER A 114 -10.64 20.96 17.41
N ILE A 115 -9.54 20.37 16.94
CA ILE A 115 -8.29 20.26 17.72
C ILE A 115 -7.80 21.66 18.14
N ARG A 116 -8.01 22.69 17.31
CA ARG A 116 -7.65 24.09 17.62
C ARG A 116 -8.48 24.61 18.81
N ALA A 117 -9.80 24.41 18.79
CA ALA A 117 -10.66 24.80 19.91
C ALA A 117 -10.31 24.04 21.21
N TRP A 118 -10.02 22.74 21.11
CA TRP A 118 -9.54 21.94 22.24
C TRP A 118 -8.21 22.48 22.81
N LYS A 119 -7.22 22.80 21.95
CA LYS A 119 -5.94 23.38 22.38
C LYS A 119 -6.12 24.72 23.08
N LYS A 120 -7.01 25.59 22.57
CA LYS A 120 -7.34 26.88 23.20
C LYS A 120 -7.96 26.71 24.58
N ARG A 121 -8.91 25.78 24.73
CA ARG A 121 -9.56 25.47 26.02
C ARG A 121 -8.56 24.97 27.08
N HIS A 122 -7.55 24.22 26.66
CA HIS A 122 -6.58 23.60 27.56
C HIS A 122 -5.23 24.32 27.62
N GLY A 123 -5.09 25.47 26.96
CA GLY A 123 -3.85 26.26 26.99
C GLY A 123 -2.63 25.55 26.38
N VAL A 124 -2.83 24.61 25.46
CA VAL A 124 -1.77 23.77 24.85
C VAL A 124 -1.31 24.33 23.49
N ASP A 125 -1.58 25.61 23.21
CA ASP A 125 -1.07 26.23 21.99
C ASP A 125 0.46 26.32 22.07
N LYS A 126 1.15 25.57 21.18
CA LYS A 126 2.60 25.68 21.05
C LYS A 126 2.91 27.12 20.63
N LYS A 127 3.64 27.85 21.47
CA LYS A 127 4.32 29.07 21.03
C LYS A 127 5.22 28.67 19.87
N ILE A 128 4.89 29.12 18.66
CA ILE A 128 5.81 29.08 17.53
C ILE A 128 6.96 30.00 17.95
N VAL A 129 8.07 29.40 18.37
CA VAL A 129 9.34 30.12 18.49
C VAL A 129 9.83 30.25 17.07
N ASN A 130 9.71 31.44 16.49
CA ASN A 130 10.33 31.75 15.20
C ASN A 130 11.85 31.61 15.39
N LEU A 131 12.46 30.67 14.65
CA LEU A 131 13.90 30.57 14.43
C LEU A 131 14.30 31.50 13.29
#